data_AF-A0A8F2ZE43-F1
#
_entry.id   AF-A0A8F2ZE43-F1
#
_cell.length_a   1.000
_cell.length_b   1.000
_cell.length_c   1.000
_cell.angle_alpha   90.00
_cell.angle_beta   90.00
_cell.angle_gamma   90.00
#
_symmetry.space_group_name_H-M   'P 1'
#
loop_
_entity.id
_entity.type
_entity.pdbx_description
1 polymer ?
#
loop_
_entity_poly.entity_id
_entity_poly.type
_entity_poly.pdbx_seq_one_letter_code
_entity_poly.pdbx_strand_id
1 'polypeptide(L)'
;EGHKEFNITAAVKTNTITNGLKYSLATGNWGDQKKAMASKAGVSQVLNRYTYASTLSHLRRCNTPLGREGKIAKPRQLHNTHWGMVCPAETPEGQACGLVKNLALMAHISVGSPSAPVLEFLEEWGMESLEENAHSSTGLTKVFVNGVWMGVHRDPSNLVKTIRTLRRRDDISPEVSVVRDIRER
;
A
#
# COMPACT_ATOMS: atom_id res chain seq x y z
N GLU A 1 29.75 -10.73 -48.24
CA GLU A 1 28.96 -10.33 -47.06
C GLU A 1 28.09 -11.52 -46.65
N GLY A 2 28.23 -12.00 -45.42
CA GLY A 2 27.57 -13.23 -44.99
C GLY A 2 26.08 -13.01 -44.74
N HIS A 3 25.23 -13.58 -45.59
CA HIS A 3 23.78 -13.72 -45.39
C HIS A 3 23.47 -14.60 -44.16
N LYS A 4 23.84 -14.15 -42.95
CA LYS A 4 23.32 -14.73 -41.71
C LYS A 4 21.97 -14.07 -41.44
N GLU A 5 20.92 -14.87 -41.46
CA GLU A 5 19.59 -14.44 -41.04
C GLU A 5 19.67 -13.85 -39.63
N PHE A 6 19.06 -12.67 -39.47
CA PHE A 6 19.01 -11.95 -38.21
C PHE A 6 18.16 -12.73 -37.21
N ASN A 7 18.81 -13.35 -36.22
CA ASN A 7 18.12 -14.15 -35.22
C ASN A 7 17.81 -13.33 -33.96
N ILE A 8 16.58 -12.82 -33.88
CA ILE A 8 16.05 -12.06 -32.74
C ILE A 8 16.06 -12.89 -31.45
N THR A 9 15.85 -14.20 -31.55
CA THR A 9 15.79 -15.07 -30.35
C THR A 9 17.14 -15.20 -29.66
N ALA A 10 18.25 -15.05 -30.39
CA ALA A 10 19.60 -15.06 -29.81
C ALA A 10 19.88 -13.83 -28.92
N ALA A 11 19.14 -12.73 -29.08
CA ALA A 11 19.27 -11.53 -28.26
C ALA A 11 18.54 -11.64 -26.91
N VAL A 12 17.56 -12.54 -26.78
CA VAL A 12 16.72 -12.69 -25.57
C VAL A 12 17.37 -13.65 -24.58
N LYS A 13 17.83 -13.13 -23.44
CA LYS A 13 18.40 -13.93 -22.34
C LYS A 13 17.32 -14.40 -21.36
N THR A 14 16.70 -15.55 -21.64
CA THR A 14 15.64 -16.16 -20.81
C THR A 14 16.04 -16.38 -19.35
N ASN A 15 17.31 -16.76 -19.11
CA ASN A 15 17.82 -17.06 -17.77
C ASN A 15 17.84 -15.86 -16.80
N THR A 16 17.78 -14.63 -17.30
CA THR A 16 17.87 -13.42 -16.47
C THR A 16 16.74 -13.37 -15.45
N ILE A 17 15.49 -13.53 -15.91
CA ILE A 17 14.31 -13.46 -15.06
C ILE A 17 14.21 -14.72 -14.20
N THR A 18 14.38 -15.90 -14.80
CA THR A 18 14.25 -17.19 -14.11
C THR A 18 15.23 -17.30 -12.93
N ASN A 19 16.51 -17.03 -13.15
CA ASN A 19 17.51 -17.12 -12.08
C ASN A 19 17.36 -15.97 -11.08
N GLY A 20 16.99 -14.78 -11.54
CA GLY A 20 16.72 -13.63 -10.67
C GLY A 20 15.58 -13.92 -9.67
N LEU A 21 14.43 -14.39 -10.16
CA LEU A 21 13.29 -14.73 -9.30
C LEU A 21 13.59 -15.90 -8.36
N LYS A 22 14.20 -16.97 -8.87
CA LYS A 22 14.60 -18.12 -8.06
C LYS A 22 15.50 -17.71 -6.89
N TYR A 23 16.50 -16.87 -7.17
CA TYR A 23 17.42 -16.38 -6.15
C TYR A 23 16.73 -15.49 -5.10
N SER A 24 15.98 -14.46 -5.54
CA SER A 24 15.36 -13.49 -4.64
C SER A 24 14.33 -14.14 -3.70
N LEU A 25 13.57 -15.12 -4.22
CA LEU A 25 12.61 -15.87 -3.42
C LEU A 25 13.27 -16.87 -2.46
N ALA A 26 14.35 -17.54 -2.90
CA ALA A 26 15.06 -18.52 -2.08
C ALA A 26 15.88 -17.87 -0.94
N THR A 27 16.51 -16.74 -1.21
CA THR A 27 17.41 -16.06 -0.25
C THR A 27 16.69 -14.98 0.57
N GLY A 28 15.56 -14.48 0.08
CA GLY A 28 14.86 -13.33 0.67
C GLY A 28 15.57 -12.00 0.46
N ASN A 29 16.61 -11.94 -0.38
CA ASN A 29 17.32 -10.73 -0.77
C ASN A 29 16.72 -10.16 -2.05
N TRP A 30 16.07 -9.01 -1.92
CA TRP A 30 15.46 -8.32 -3.06
C TRP A 30 16.35 -7.15 -3.47
N GLY A 31 17.10 -7.33 -4.55
CA GLY A 31 18.01 -6.32 -5.09
C GLY A 31 19.04 -6.90 -6.05
N ASP A 32 19.95 -6.04 -6.53
CA ASP A 32 21.06 -6.47 -7.38
C ASP A 32 22.08 -7.27 -6.55
N GLN A 33 22.32 -8.52 -6.95
CA GLN A 33 23.28 -9.43 -6.33
C GLN A 33 24.69 -8.84 -6.26
N LYS A 34 25.06 -7.98 -7.22
CA LYS A 34 26.39 -7.36 -7.27
C LYS A 34 26.54 -6.19 -6.30
N LYS A 35 25.44 -5.71 -5.71
CA LYS A 35 25.40 -4.56 -4.80
C LYS A 35 24.67 -4.93 -3.52
N ALA A 36 25.31 -5.76 -2.69
CA ALA A 36 24.76 -6.28 -1.44
C ALA A 36 24.17 -5.19 -0.52
N MET A 37 24.78 -3.99 -0.49
CA MET A 37 24.37 -2.87 0.36
C MET A 37 23.02 -2.23 -0.04
N ALA A 38 22.49 -2.51 -1.24
CA ALA A 38 21.20 -2.00 -1.72
C ALA A 38 20.08 -3.04 -1.69
N SER A 39 20.37 -4.26 -1.21
CA SER A 39 19.39 -5.34 -1.18
C SER A 39 18.53 -5.30 0.09
N LYS A 40 17.22 -5.44 -0.07
CA LYS A 40 16.30 -5.58 1.07
C LYS A 40 16.25 -7.05 1.48
N ALA A 41 16.86 -7.37 2.61
CA ALA A 41 16.90 -8.71 3.17
C ALA A 41 15.61 -9.07 3.92
N GLY A 42 15.29 -10.36 3.98
CA GLY A 42 14.24 -10.91 4.83
C GLY A 42 12.81 -10.71 4.33
N VAL A 43 12.64 -10.39 3.04
CA VAL A 43 11.31 -10.28 2.39
C VAL A 43 10.68 -11.67 2.20
N SER A 44 11.49 -12.67 1.83
CA SER A 44 11.07 -14.08 1.78
C SER A 44 11.65 -14.84 2.97
N GLN A 45 10.87 -15.75 3.54
CA GLN A 45 11.23 -16.57 4.70
C GLN A 45 10.69 -17.98 4.51
N VAL A 46 11.37 -18.98 5.08
CA VAL A 46 10.90 -20.37 5.08
C VAL A 46 9.66 -20.48 5.96
N LEU A 47 8.59 -21.09 5.42
CA LEU A 47 7.33 -21.24 6.13
C LEU A 47 7.49 -22.05 7.43
N ASN A 48 6.85 -21.59 8.49
CA ASN A 48 6.90 -22.25 9.80
C ASN A 48 5.82 -23.33 9.86
N ARG A 49 6.22 -24.57 10.17
CA ARG A 49 5.35 -25.76 10.15
C ARG A 49 5.36 -26.55 11.46
N TYR A 50 5.67 -25.92 12.60
CA TYR A 50 5.64 -26.62 13.90
C TYR A 50 4.21 -27.06 14.28
N THR A 51 3.22 -26.20 14.04
CA THR A 51 1.79 -26.48 14.25
C THR A 51 0.94 -25.80 13.18
N TYR A 52 -0.30 -26.26 12.99
CA TYR A 52 -1.25 -25.62 12.07
C TYR A 52 -1.42 -24.11 12.36
N ALA A 53 -1.59 -23.75 13.63
CA ALA A 53 -1.70 -22.37 14.06
C ALA A 53 -0.43 -21.56 13.77
N SER A 54 0.76 -22.15 13.96
CA SER A 54 2.02 -21.47 13.65
C SER A 54 2.17 -21.11 12.17
N THR A 55 1.63 -21.95 11.28
CA THR A 55 1.63 -21.69 9.84
C THR A 55 0.73 -20.51 9.49
N LEU A 56 -0.49 -20.47 10.04
CA LEU A 56 -1.43 -19.36 9.83
C LEU A 56 -0.89 -18.03 10.38
N SER A 57 -0.32 -18.04 11.58
CA SER A 57 0.35 -16.87 12.18
C SER A 57 1.49 -16.37 11.28
N HIS A 58 2.34 -17.28 10.77
CA HIS A 58 3.45 -16.88 9.93
C HIS A 58 3.01 -16.19 8.62
N LEU A 59 1.91 -16.64 8.01
CA LEU A 59 1.35 -16.02 6.80
C LEU A 59 0.77 -14.62 7.03
N ARG A 60 0.40 -14.28 8.27
CA ARG A 60 -0.20 -12.99 8.66
C ARG A 60 0.81 -12.00 9.24
N ARG A 61 2.10 -12.33 9.18
CA ARG A 61 3.17 -11.54 9.76
C ARG A 61 3.52 -10.32 8.90
N CYS A 62 3.59 -9.16 9.52
CA CYS A 62 4.12 -7.92 8.94
C CYS A 62 5.42 -7.53 9.64
N ASN A 63 6.47 -7.25 8.85
CA ASN A 63 7.77 -6.86 9.36
C ASN A 63 8.07 -5.39 9.03
N THR A 64 8.35 -4.59 10.06
CA THR A 64 8.72 -3.19 9.89
C THR A 64 10.19 -3.11 9.46
N PRO A 65 10.54 -2.39 8.36
CA PRO A 65 11.90 -2.35 7.82
C PRO A 65 12.82 -1.41 8.63
N LEU A 66 12.93 -1.67 9.94
CA LEU A 66 13.80 -0.94 10.85
C LEU A 66 14.92 -1.86 11.34
N GLY A 67 16.12 -1.29 11.48
CA GLY A 67 17.26 -1.99 12.06
C GLY A 67 16.94 -2.46 13.48
N ARG A 68 17.27 -3.71 13.78
CA ARG A 68 17.04 -4.31 15.10
C ARG A 68 18.00 -3.76 16.17
N GLU A 69 19.03 -3.03 15.76
CA GLU A 69 20.06 -2.44 16.61
C GLU A 69 19.60 -1.15 17.33
N GLY A 70 18.48 -0.55 16.88
CA GLY A 70 17.89 0.62 17.52
C GLY A 70 16.92 0.26 18.65
N LYS A 71 17.28 0.61 19.90
CA LYS A 71 16.36 0.65 21.06
C LYS A 71 15.40 1.86 21.00
N ILE A 72 14.83 2.15 19.83
CA ILE A 72 13.90 3.26 19.67
C ILE A 72 12.51 2.80 20.11
N ALA A 73 11.93 3.47 21.10
CA ALA A 73 10.64 3.07 21.69
C ALA A 73 9.44 3.34 20.77
N LYS A 74 9.40 4.49 20.09
CA LYS A 74 8.20 4.99 19.38
C LYS A 74 7.63 4.05 18.31
N PRO A 75 8.41 3.42 17.39
CA PRO A 75 7.83 2.52 16.40
C PRO A 75 7.41 1.16 16.99
N ARG A 76 7.87 0.84 18.21
CA ARG A 76 7.63 -0.45 18.89
C ARG A 76 6.41 -0.42 19.80
N GLN A 77 6.12 0.74 20.38
CA GLN A 77 4.96 0.92 21.25
C GLN A 77 3.66 0.68 20.49
N LEU A 78 2.70 0.04 21.15
CA LEU A 78 1.35 -0.11 20.62
C LEU A 78 0.72 1.29 20.49
N HIS A 79 0.27 1.62 19.29
CA HIS A 79 -0.42 2.88 19.00
C HIS A 79 -1.91 2.62 18.78
N ASN A 80 -2.75 3.58 19.15
CA ASN A 80 -4.22 3.43 19.08
C ASN A 80 -4.72 3.15 17.66
N THR A 81 -4.01 3.62 16.63
CA THR A 81 -4.36 3.34 15.22
C THR A 81 -4.17 1.88 14.80
N HIS A 82 -3.54 1.05 15.62
CA HIS A 82 -3.45 -0.39 15.35
C HIS A 82 -4.77 -1.13 15.60
N TRP A 83 -5.68 -0.53 16.37
CA TRP A 83 -6.93 -1.13 16.74
C TRP A 83 -7.75 -1.55 15.50
N GLY A 84 -8.21 -2.80 15.49
CA GLY A 84 -8.96 -3.39 14.38
C GLY A 84 -8.10 -3.97 13.24
N MET A 85 -6.83 -3.57 13.10
CA MET A 85 -5.98 -4.00 11.98
C MET A 85 -4.86 -4.96 12.40
N VAL A 86 -4.34 -4.82 13.62
CA VAL A 86 -3.19 -5.59 14.12
C VAL A 86 -3.54 -6.25 15.45
N CYS A 87 -3.07 -7.48 15.67
CA CYS A 87 -3.17 -8.16 16.96
C CYS A 87 -2.33 -7.41 18.01
N PRO A 88 -2.92 -6.91 19.12
CA PRO A 88 -2.20 -6.10 20.09
C PRO A 88 -1.19 -6.89 20.93
N ALA A 89 -1.35 -8.21 21.03
CA ALA A 89 -0.55 -9.08 21.90
C ALA A 89 0.51 -9.91 21.15
N GLU A 90 0.28 -10.24 19.87
CA GLU A 90 1.11 -11.19 19.15
C GLU A 90 2.33 -10.51 18.51
N THR A 91 3.38 -10.34 19.31
CA THR A 91 4.70 -9.85 18.90
C THR A 91 5.80 -10.66 19.59
N PRO A 92 6.94 -10.94 18.93
CA PRO A 92 8.03 -11.66 19.57
C PRO A 92 8.65 -10.84 20.69
N GLU A 93 9.24 -11.52 21.66
CA GLU A 93 10.00 -10.88 22.74
C GLU A 93 11.36 -10.33 22.25
N GLY A 94 11.94 -9.40 23.02
CA GLY A 94 13.28 -8.87 22.78
C GLY A 94 13.37 -7.89 21.59
N GLN A 95 14.42 -8.02 20.78
CA GLN A 95 14.81 -7.01 19.77
C GLN A 95 13.79 -6.83 18.63
N ALA A 96 12.87 -7.78 18.44
CA ALA A 96 11.83 -7.71 17.41
C ALA A 96 10.47 -7.25 17.96
N CYS A 97 10.36 -7.03 19.28
CA CYS A 97 9.13 -6.57 19.93
C CYS A 97 8.63 -5.26 19.31
N GLY A 98 7.37 -5.26 18.89
CA GLY A 98 6.70 -4.14 18.23
C GLY A 98 7.08 -3.92 16.76
N LEU A 99 8.15 -4.54 16.26
CA LEU A 99 8.56 -4.45 14.85
C LEU A 99 7.91 -5.53 13.99
N VAL A 100 7.74 -6.71 14.57
CA VAL A 100 6.99 -7.81 13.98
C VAL A 100 5.59 -7.78 14.55
N LYS A 101 4.61 -7.65 13.66
CA LYS A 101 3.18 -7.52 13.96
C LYS A 101 2.41 -8.61 13.22
N ASN A 102 1.23 -8.98 13.72
CA ASN A 102 0.35 -9.91 13.02
C ASN A 102 -0.99 -9.24 12.71
N LEU A 103 -1.53 -9.51 11.53
CA LEU A 103 -2.82 -8.98 11.10
C LEU A 103 -3.97 -9.53 11.97
N ALA A 104 -4.88 -8.64 12.39
CA ALA A 104 -6.10 -9.02 13.09
C ALA A 104 -7.01 -9.88 12.19
N LEU A 105 -7.88 -10.71 12.77
CA LEU A 105 -8.68 -11.69 12.01
C LEU A 105 -9.45 -11.08 10.84
N MET A 106 -10.08 -9.93 11.04
CA MET A 106 -10.86 -9.20 10.02
C MET A 106 -10.06 -8.18 9.21
N ALA A 107 -8.74 -8.10 9.41
CA ALA A 107 -7.91 -7.16 8.68
C ALA A 107 -7.87 -7.51 7.18
N HIS A 108 -8.06 -6.50 6.34
CA HIS A 108 -8.01 -6.61 4.89
C HIS A 108 -6.96 -5.64 4.34
N ILE A 109 -6.13 -6.11 3.40
CA ILE A 109 -5.13 -5.29 2.72
C ILE A 109 -5.72 -4.88 1.37
N SER A 110 -5.80 -3.57 1.11
CA SER A 110 -6.26 -3.06 -0.17
C SER A 110 -5.37 -3.56 -1.32
N VAL A 111 -5.97 -4.13 -2.37
CA VAL A 111 -5.26 -4.55 -3.59
C VAL A 111 -5.12 -3.40 -4.60
N GLY A 112 -5.93 -2.35 -4.43
CA GLY A 112 -5.96 -1.19 -5.31
C GLY A 112 -7.07 -1.29 -6.36
N SER A 113 -7.51 -0.13 -6.82
CA SER A 113 -8.53 0.01 -7.86
C SER A 113 -8.15 1.16 -8.81
N PRO A 114 -8.61 1.13 -10.08
CA PRO A 114 -8.46 2.27 -10.98
C PRO A 114 -9.06 3.54 -10.35
N SER A 115 -8.36 4.67 -10.50
CA SER A 115 -8.84 5.96 -9.99
C SER A 115 -9.81 6.66 -10.96
N ALA A 116 -9.83 6.26 -12.24
CA ALA A 116 -10.64 6.90 -13.28
C ALA A 116 -12.13 7.04 -12.90
N PRO A 117 -12.83 6.01 -12.39
CA PRO A 117 -14.25 6.15 -12.04
C PRO A 117 -14.51 7.18 -10.94
N VAL A 118 -13.56 7.37 -10.02
CA VAL A 118 -13.67 8.37 -8.95
C VAL A 118 -13.44 9.78 -9.52
N LEU A 119 -12.51 9.92 -10.47
CA LEU A 119 -12.21 11.20 -11.12
C LEU A 119 -13.36 11.66 -12.01
N GLU A 120 -13.87 10.77 -12.87
CA GLU A 120 -15.02 11.02 -13.74
C GLU A 120 -16.24 11.45 -12.90
N PHE A 121 -16.53 10.73 -11.82
CA PHE A 121 -17.59 11.10 -10.88
C PHE A 121 -17.37 12.50 -10.27
N LEU A 122 -16.15 12.85 -9.88
CA LEU A 122 -15.86 14.15 -9.26
C LEU A 122 -16.07 15.30 -10.25
N GLU A 123 -15.62 15.14 -11.50
CA GLU A 123 -15.81 16.11 -12.57
C GLU A 123 -17.30 16.31 -12.90
N GLU A 124 -18.07 15.22 -13.02
CA GLU A 124 -19.51 15.29 -13.28
C GLU A 124 -20.31 15.84 -12.09
N TRP A 125 -19.83 15.62 -10.86
CA TRP A 125 -20.54 15.98 -9.63
C TRP A 125 -20.13 17.35 -9.07
N GLY A 126 -19.81 18.31 -9.94
CA GLY A 126 -19.67 19.72 -9.57
C GLY A 126 -18.40 20.06 -8.78
N MET A 127 -17.34 19.27 -8.94
CA MET A 127 -16.00 19.71 -8.55
C MET A 127 -15.52 20.79 -9.52
N GLU A 128 -15.12 21.94 -8.98
CA GLU A 128 -14.49 23.01 -9.76
C GLU A 128 -12.98 22.75 -9.84
N SER A 129 -12.44 22.80 -11.06
CA SER A 129 -11.01 22.59 -11.28
C SER A 129 -10.18 23.73 -10.66
N LEU A 130 -8.88 23.49 -10.49
CA LEU A 130 -7.97 24.50 -9.96
C LEU A 130 -7.91 25.76 -10.83
N GLU A 131 -8.02 25.59 -12.14
CA GLU A 131 -8.00 26.69 -13.11
C GLU A 131 -9.27 27.55 -13.00
N GLU A 132 -10.43 26.90 -12.88
CA GLU A 132 -11.72 27.57 -12.72
C GLU A 132 -11.82 28.36 -11.41
N ASN A 133 -11.23 27.83 -10.33
CA ASN A 133 -11.30 28.44 -9.01
C ASN A 133 -10.16 29.43 -8.70
N ALA A 134 -9.25 29.70 -9.65
CA ALA A 134 -8.05 30.52 -9.42
C ALA A 134 -8.34 31.95 -8.90
N HIS A 135 -9.51 32.51 -9.22
CA HIS A 135 -9.91 33.87 -8.86
C HIS A 135 -10.91 33.95 -7.70
N SER A 136 -11.28 32.81 -7.11
CA SER A 136 -12.27 32.76 -6.04
C SER A 136 -11.69 33.22 -4.70
N SER A 137 -12.35 34.19 -4.07
CA SER A 137 -11.99 34.69 -2.73
C SER A 137 -12.60 33.86 -1.59
N THR A 138 -13.49 32.92 -1.92
CA THR A 138 -14.19 32.10 -0.93
C THR A 138 -13.43 30.81 -0.59
N GLY A 139 -13.32 30.51 0.70
CA GLY A 139 -12.73 29.26 1.19
C GLY A 139 -13.65 28.07 0.91
N LEU A 140 -13.51 27.46 -0.27
CA LEU A 140 -14.18 26.22 -0.63
C LEU A 140 -13.42 24.99 -0.11
N THR A 141 -14.11 23.85 -0.02
CA THR A 141 -13.48 22.62 0.49
C THR A 141 -12.59 22.02 -0.58
N LYS A 142 -11.30 21.84 -0.27
CA LYS A 142 -10.32 21.23 -1.17
C LYS A 142 -10.57 19.73 -1.29
N VAL A 143 -10.49 19.21 -2.51
CA VAL A 143 -10.66 17.77 -2.79
C VAL A 143 -9.33 17.19 -3.24
N PHE A 144 -8.89 16.13 -2.56
CA PHE A 144 -7.66 15.40 -2.89
C PHE A 144 -7.98 13.96 -3.25
N VAL A 145 -7.37 13.47 -4.33
CA VAL A 145 -7.45 12.07 -4.75
C VAL A 145 -6.03 11.51 -4.81
N ASN A 146 -5.75 10.48 -4.01
CA ASN A 146 -4.41 9.87 -3.91
C ASN A 146 -3.27 10.88 -3.66
N GLY A 147 -3.55 11.96 -2.91
CA GLY A 147 -2.61 13.02 -2.59
C GLY A 147 -2.52 14.15 -3.63
N VAL A 148 -3.17 14.00 -4.79
CA VAL A 148 -3.25 15.05 -5.82
C VAL A 148 -4.41 15.98 -5.51
N TRP A 149 -4.15 17.29 -5.48
CA TRP A 149 -5.20 18.29 -5.35
C TRP A 149 -5.95 18.41 -6.68
N MET A 150 -7.18 17.89 -6.72
CA MET A 150 -7.98 17.87 -7.96
C MET A 150 -8.74 19.17 -8.18
N GLY A 151 -9.21 19.80 -7.09
CA GLY A 151 -10.03 21.00 -7.19
C GLY A 151 -10.68 21.35 -5.88
N VAL A 152 -11.80 22.07 -5.98
CA VAL A 152 -12.61 22.46 -4.83
C VAL A 152 -14.06 22.09 -5.04
N HIS A 153 -14.81 21.97 -3.94
CA HIS A 153 -16.23 21.65 -4.00
C HIS A 153 -17.02 22.49 -2.98
N ARG A 154 -18.20 22.96 -3.39
CA ARG A 154 -19.07 23.84 -2.60
C ARG A 154 -19.87 23.09 -1.54
N ASP A 155 -20.36 21.89 -1.86
CA ASP A 155 -21.12 21.03 -0.94
C ASP A 155 -20.40 19.69 -0.64
N PRO A 156 -19.34 19.70 0.20
CA PRO A 156 -18.63 18.48 0.58
C PRO A 156 -19.49 17.50 1.39
N SER A 157 -20.60 17.96 1.98
CA SER A 157 -21.49 17.11 2.78
C SER A 157 -22.24 16.14 1.89
N ASN A 158 -22.82 16.64 0.79
CA ASN A 158 -23.50 15.81 -0.19
C ASN A 158 -22.51 14.92 -0.94
N LEU A 159 -21.35 15.45 -1.35
CA LEU A 159 -20.31 14.68 -2.03
C LEU A 159 -19.92 13.41 -1.25
N VAL A 160 -19.63 13.54 0.04
CA VAL A 160 -19.24 12.39 0.88
C VAL A 160 -20.39 11.39 1.05
N LYS A 161 -21.63 11.86 1.17
CA LYS A 161 -22.81 10.98 1.23
C LYS A 161 -22.99 10.19 -0.06
N THR A 162 -22.79 10.83 -1.21
CA THR A 162 -22.89 10.19 -2.52
C THR A 162 -21.79 9.15 -2.70
N ILE A 163 -20.51 9.49 -2.44
CA ILE A 163 -19.39 8.53 -2.51
C ILE A 163 -19.64 7.30 -1.62
N ARG A 164 -20.10 7.51 -0.38
CA ARG A 164 -20.45 6.39 0.53
C ARG A 164 -21.59 5.53 0.00
N THR A 165 -22.50 6.10 -0.79
CA THR A 165 -23.62 5.38 -1.38
C THR A 165 -23.18 4.57 -2.59
N LEU A 166 -22.39 5.16 -3.49
CA LEU A 166 -21.75 4.48 -4.62
C LEU A 166 -20.92 3.28 -4.13
N ARG A 167 -20.11 3.48 -3.08
CA ARG A 167 -19.34 2.39 -2.46
C ARG A 167 -20.19 1.26 -1.88
N ARG A 168 -21.39 1.55 -1.36
CA ARG A 168 -22.31 0.53 -0.82
C ARG A 168 -23.10 -0.21 -1.91
N ARG A 169 -23.16 0.36 -3.10
CA ARG A 169 -23.79 -0.22 -4.29
C ARG A 169 -22.81 -0.95 -5.19
N ASP A 170 -21.52 -0.92 -4.85
CA ASP A 170 -20.42 -1.46 -5.65
C ASP A 170 -20.19 -0.72 -6.98
N ASP A 171 -20.72 0.51 -7.11
CA ASP A 171 -20.44 1.40 -8.25
C ASP A 171 -18.99 1.93 -8.19
N ILE A 172 -18.44 2.03 -6.98
CA ILE A 172 -17.03 2.35 -6.69
C ILE A 172 -16.50 1.27 -5.75
N SER A 173 -15.25 0.85 -5.94
CA SER A 173 -14.60 -0.19 -5.13
C SER A 173 -14.80 0.01 -3.63
N PRO A 174 -15.14 -1.04 -2.85
CA PRO A 174 -15.30 -0.97 -1.40
C PRO A 174 -14.01 -0.60 -0.66
N GLU A 175 -12.86 -0.72 -1.31
CA GLU A 175 -11.55 -0.34 -0.77
C GLU A 175 -11.31 1.18 -0.78
N VAL A 176 -12.12 1.95 -1.53
CA VAL A 176 -11.96 3.40 -1.60
C VAL A 176 -12.30 4.05 -0.26
N SER A 177 -11.32 4.77 0.29
CA SER A 177 -11.46 5.55 1.51
C SER A 177 -11.94 6.97 1.20
N VAL A 178 -12.81 7.51 2.07
CA VAL A 178 -13.28 8.90 1.99
C VAL A 178 -13.22 9.52 3.37
N VAL A 179 -12.54 10.67 3.45
CA VAL A 179 -12.38 11.45 4.68
C VAL A 179 -12.76 12.89 4.39
N ARG A 180 -13.59 13.46 5.26
CA ARG A 180 -13.88 14.89 5.31
C ARG A 180 -13.34 15.43 6.62
N ASP A 181 -12.23 16.14 6.53
CA ASP A 181 -11.61 16.78 7.68
C ASP A 181 -12.27 18.13 7.95
N ILE A 182 -13.01 18.21 9.06
CA ILE A 182 -13.63 19.45 9.55
C ILE A 182 -12.94 19.76 10.86
N ARG A 183 -12.17 20.86 10.89
CA ARG A 183 -11.61 21.35 12.15
C ARG A 183 -12.70 22.12 12.91
N GLU A 184 -12.98 21.69 14.13
CA GLU A 184 -13.66 22.55 15.10
C GLU A 184 -12.77 23.78 15.34
N ARG A 185 -13.37 24.97 15.25
CA ARG A 185 -12.68 26.24 15.53
C ARG A 185 -12.75 26.55 17.01
#